data_AF-A0A9W9J6Q0-F1
#
_entry.id   AF-A0A9W9J6Q0-F1
#
_cell.length_a   1.000
_cell.length_b   1.000
_cell.length_c   1.000
_cell.angle_alpha   90.00
_cell.angle_beta   90.00
_cell.angle_gamma   90.00
#
_symmetry.space_group_name_H-M   'P 1'
#
loop_
_entity.id
_entity.type
_entity.pdbx_description
1 polymer ?
#
loop_
_entity_poly.entity_id
_entity_poly.type
_entity_poly.pdbx_seq_one_letter_code
_entity_poly.pdbx_strand_id
1 'polypeptide(L)'
;MVSQRLPPKIRTPAWFHCTSILCARSSFFIDYQDFKFLGHQMLPKVILAHSDARESTKSVKRPIIMFCGGVDTIGSLPSFYLGGIALVDLQTMQPIWEVPISMTSELGTPVTQNPIDIAVVDGKLRIYCLPDQHNSTLYVYEAA
;
A
#
# COMPACT_ATOMS: atom_id res chain seq x y z
N MET A 1 -2.83 1.33 -28.24
CA MET A 1 -1.55 0.64 -27.95
C MET A 1 -0.49 1.73 -27.73
N VAL A 2 -0.33 2.20 -26.49
CA VAL A 2 0.58 3.33 -26.19
C VAL A 2 1.96 2.75 -25.88
N SER A 3 2.93 3.09 -26.71
CA SER A 3 4.35 2.77 -26.51
C SER A 3 4.86 3.49 -25.26
N GLN A 4 5.13 2.73 -24.19
CA GLN A 4 5.75 3.25 -22.98
C GLN A 4 7.24 3.49 -23.28
N ARG A 5 7.62 4.75 -23.48
CA ARG A 5 9.03 5.16 -23.45
C ARG A 5 9.53 4.98 -22.02
N LEU A 6 10.56 4.13 -21.85
CA LEU A 6 11.27 3.97 -20.59
C LEU A 6 11.79 5.34 -20.10
N PRO A 7 11.61 5.71 -18.83
CA PRO A 7 12.17 6.94 -18.30
C PRO A 7 13.71 6.89 -18.34
N PRO A 8 14.38 8.05 -18.48
CA PRO A 8 15.84 8.11 -18.48
C PRO A 8 16.40 7.55 -17.16
N LYS A 9 17.48 6.76 -17.25
CA LYS A 9 18.17 6.18 -16.08
C LYS A 9 18.61 7.30 -15.13
N ILE A 10 17.91 7.41 -14.00
CA ILE A 10 18.33 8.25 -12.87
C ILE A 10 19.65 7.65 -12.34
N ARG A 11 20.72 8.45 -12.31
CA ARG A 11 21.99 8.03 -11.70
C ARG A 11 21.81 8.01 -10.19
N THR A 12 21.62 6.84 -9.60
CA THR A 12 21.65 6.66 -8.14
C THR A 12 23.10 6.75 -7.64
N PRO A 13 23.36 7.37 -6.47
CA PRO A 13 24.69 7.35 -5.87
C PRO A 13 25.11 5.91 -5.55
N ALA A 14 26.41 5.61 -5.60
CA ALA A 14 26.97 4.24 -5.49
C ALA A 14 26.61 3.47 -4.20
N TRP A 15 26.06 4.17 -3.19
CA TRP A 15 25.61 3.59 -1.92
C TRP A 15 24.09 3.32 -1.87
N PHE A 16 23.35 3.72 -2.90
CA PHE A 16 21.90 3.52 -3.04
C PHE A 16 21.63 2.43 -4.08
N HIS A 17 21.35 1.22 -3.63
CA HIS A 17 20.86 0.15 -4.49
C HIS A 17 19.34 0.33 -4.68
N CYS A 18 18.94 0.93 -5.80
CA CYS A 18 17.54 0.93 -6.23
C CYS A 18 17.25 -0.40 -6.93
N THR A 19 16.84 -1.42 -6.17
CA THR A 19 16.35 -2.67 -6.75
C THR A 19 14.92 -2.46 -7.21
N SER A 20 14.71 -2.25 -8.51
CA SER A 20 13.37 -2.26 -9.09
C SER A 20 12.86 -3.70 -9.16
N ILE A 21 11.91 -4.07 -8.29
CA ILE A 21 11.19 -5.33 -8.36
C ILE A 21 9.94 -5.10 -9.20
N LEU A 22 9.76 -5.89 -10.28
CA LEU A 22 8.50 -5.92 -11.01
C LEU A 22 7.47 -6.66 -10.14
N CYS A 23 6.61 -5.93 -9.45
CA CYS A 23 5.48 -6.53 -8.76
C CYS A 23 4.49 -7.04 -9.82
N ALA A 24 4.15 -8.32 -9.79
CA ALA A 24 3.03 -8.83 -10.57
C ALA A 24 1.76 -8.04 -10.20
N ARG A 25 0.89 -7.75 -11.18
CA ARG A 25 -0.37 -7.01 -11.00
C ARG A 25 -1.41 -7.82 -10.21
N SER A 26 -1.12 -8.11 -8.95
CA SER A 26 -2.11 -8.66 -8.02
C SER A 26 -2.75 -7.58 -7.14
N SER A 27 -2.24 -6.34 -7.20
CA SER A 27 -2.84 -5.17 -6.54
C SER A 27 -3.77 -4.45 -7.49
N PHE A 28 -4.92 -4.00 -6.97
CA PHE A 28 -5.79 -3.05 -7.67
C PHE A 28 -5.25 -1.63 -7.63
N PHE A 29 -4.46 -1.25 -6.62
CA PHE A 29 -3.96 0.11 -6.47
C PHE A 29 -2.59 0.29 -7.13
N ILE A 30 -2.44 1.39 -7.88
CA ILE A 30 -1.27 1.68 -8.72
C ILE A 30 -0.24 2.53 -7.96
N ASP A 31 -0.66 3.23 -6.90
CA ASP A 31 0.13 4.27 -6.24
C ASP A 31 0.42 4.03 -4.76
N TYR A 32 0.94 2.87 -4.42
CA TYR A 32 1.57 2.69 -3.11
C TYR A 32 2.92 3.44 -3.11
N GLN A 33 2.96 4.68 -2.61
CA GLN A 33 4.20 5.45 -2.49
C GLN A 33 4.58 5.75 -1.04
N ASP A 34 3.60 5.89 -0.14
CA ASP A 34 3.87 6.06 1.29
C ASP A 34 3.50 4.79 2.07
N PHE A 35 4.50 4.35 2.85
CA PHE A 35 4.51 3.05 3.49
C PHE A 35 5.00 3.15 4.93
N LYS A 36 4.36 2.41 5.83
CA LYS A 36 4.89 2.17 7.17
C LYS A 36 5.29 0.72 7.36
N PHE A 37 6.54 0.51 7.72
CA PHE A 37 7.02 -0.80 8.17
C PHE A 37 6.34 -1.21 9.49
N LEU A 38 5.67 -2.36 9.50
CA LEU A 38 4.98 -2.90 10.68
C LEU A 38 5.76 -4.03 11.38
N GLY A 39 6.91 -4.43 10.83
CA GLY A 39 7.74 -5.48 11.42
C GLY A 39 7.44 -6.89 10.95
N HIS A 40 8.05 -7.85 11.64
CA HIS A 40 7.84 -9.28 11.44
C HIS A 40 6.63 -9.75 12.23
N GLN A 41 5.48 -9.75 11.59
CA GLN A 41 4.23 -10.17 12.24
C GLN A 41 3.99 -11.66 12.03
N MET A 42 3.48 -12.32 13.07
CA MET A 42 2.92 -13.67 12.92
C MET A 42 1.56 -13.50 12.24
N LEU A 43 1.42 -13.99 11.01
CA LEU A 43 0.10 -14.00 10.39
C LEU A 43 -0.84 -14.93 11.18
N PRO A 44 -2.10 -14.51 11.42
CA PRO A 44 -3.16 -15.41 11.84
C PRO A 44 -3.17 -16.69 11.00
N LYS A 45 -3.35 -17.85 11.66
CA LYS A 45 -3.38 -19.17 11.01
C LYS A 45 -4.38 -19.23 9.84
N VAL A 46 -5.46 -18.45 9.92
CA VAL A 46 -6.48 -18.32 8.87
C VAL A 46 -5.89 -17.74 7.57
N ILE A 47 -4.97 -16.78 7.66
CA ILE A 47 -4.32 -16.18 6.49
C ILE A 47 -3.29 -17.13 5.89
N LEU A 48 -2.56 -17.88 6.73
CA LEU A 48 -1.62 -18.91 6.26
C LEU A 48 -2.29 -20.03 5.48
N ALA A 49 -3.59 -20.27 5.68
CA ALA A 49 -4.37 -21.24 4.91
C ALA A 49 -4.74 -20.73 3.50
N HIS A 50 -4.74 -19.42 3.27
CA HIS A 50 -5.06 -18.79 1.99
C HIS A 50 -3.82 -18.44 1.17
N SER A 51 -2.66 -18.23 1.80
CA SER A 51 -1.38 -18.25 1.09
C SER A 51 -1.08 -19.71 0.74
N ASP A 52 -0.99 -20.06 -0.54
CA ASP A 52 -0.69 -21.42 -1.01
C ASP A 52 0.49 -22.06 -0.25
N ALA A 53 0.17 -22.75 0.85
CA ALA A 53 1.11 -23.51 1.64
C ALA A 53 1.38 -24.84 0.93
N ARG A 54 1.85 -24.76 -0.32
CA ARG A 54 2.54 -25.87 -1.00
C ARG A 54 3.94 -26.02 -0.41
N GLU A 55 4.08 -26.26 0.89
CA GLU A 55 5.22 -27.00 1.44
C GLU A 55 4.99 -27.31 2.93
N SER A 56 4.31 -28.42 3.19
CA SER A 56 4.27 -29.04 4.52
C SER A 56 5.67 -29.56 4.87
N THR A 57 6.59 -28.69 5.31
CA THR A 57 7.81 -29.00 6.13
C THR A 57 8.80 -27.84 6.31
N LYS A 58 8.63 -26.67 5.66
CA LYS A 58 9.53 -25.52 5.87
C LYS A 58 9.08 -24.64 7.03
N SER A 59 10.02 -24.25 7.89
CA SER A 59 9.84 -23.23 8.94
C SER A 59 8.94 -22.10 8.45
N VAL A 60 7.82 -21.85 9.15
CA VAL A 60 6.87 -20.80 8.81
C VAL A 60 7.61 -19.47 8.76
N LYS A 61 7.88 -18.97 7.54
CA LYS A 61 8.57 -17.70 7.35
C LYS A 61 7.57 -16.60 7.70
N ARG A 62 7.89 -15.81 8.72
CA ARG A 62 7.05 -14.66 9.11
C ARG A 62 7.19 -13.60 8.03
N PRO A 63 6.10 -13.19 7.35
CA PRO A 63 6.19 -12.13 6.37
C PRO A 63 6.58 -10.83 7.06
N ILE A 64 7.22 -9.98 6.27
CA ILE A 64 7.65 -8.68 6.71
C ILE A 64 6.59 -7.72 6.20
N ILE A 65 5.78 -7.14 7.08
CA ILE A 65 4.57 -6.45 6.65
C ILE A 65 4.83 -4.94 6.57
N MET A 66 4.35 -4.33 5.49
CA MET A 66 4.17 -2.89 5.39
C MET A 66 2.70 -2.53 5.25
N PHE A 67 2.33 -1.39 5.82
CA PHE A 67 1.05 -0.75 5.58
C PHE A 67 1.20 0.29 4.48
N CYS A 68 0.30 0.30 3.51
CA CYS A 68 0.36 1.18 2.36
C CYS A 68 -0.99 1.87 2.18
N GLY A 69 -0.98 3.14 1.80
CA GLY A 69 -2.12 3.80 1.15
C GLY A 69 -1.90 3.89 -0.34
N GLY A 70 -2.97 3.97 -1.12
CA GLY A 70 -2.88 4.16 -2.55
C GLY A 70 -4.18 4.62 -3.17
N VAL A 71 -4.12 4.89 -4.47
CA VAL A 71 -5.25 5.27 -5.32
C VAL A 71 -5.21 4.45 -6.61
N ASP A 72 -6.39 4.13 -7.12
CA ASP A 72 -6.58 3.58 -8.46
C ASP A 72 -7.56 4.44 -9.27
N THR A 73 -7.45 4.36 -10.60
CA THR A 73 -8.40 4.96 -11.53
C THR A 73 -9.30 3.87 -12.11
N ILE A 74 -10.57 3.87 -11.70
CA ILE A 74 -11.55 2.87 -12.11
C ILE A 74 -12.42 3.43 -13.23
N GLY A 75 -12.62 2.60 -14.27
CA GLY A 75 -13.50 2.91 -15.39
C GLY A 75 -12.78 3.61 -16.56
N SER A 76 -13.47 3.65 -17.71
CA SER A 76 -12.91 4.20 -18.95
C SER A 76 -13.54 5.52 -19.38
N LEU A 77 -14.78 5.85 -18.99
CA LEU A 77 -15.48 7.14 -19.17
C LEU A 77 -16.93 7.08 -18.60
N PRO A 78 -17.30 7.86 -17.57
CA PRO A 78 -16.41 8.64 -16.71
C PRO A 78 -15.56 7.71 -15.84
N SER A 79 -14.27 8.03 -15.70
CA SER A 79 -13.40 7.39 -14.71
C SER A 79 -13.58 8.05 -13.35
N PHE A 80 -13.41 7.30 -12.27
CA PHE A 80 -13.35 7.86 -10.92
C PHE A 80 -12.12 7.34 -10.18
N TYR A 81 -11.66 8.10 -9.20
CA TYR A 81 -10.55 7.73 -8.34
C TYR A 81 -11.06 6.97 -7.13
N LEU A 82 -10.50 5.79 -6.87
CA LEU A 82 -10.80 4.97 -5.70
C LEU A 82 -9.55 4.87 -4.84
N GLY A 83 -9.66 5.30 -3.58
CA GLY A 83 -8.62 5.10 -2.59
C GLY A 83 -8.57 3.67 -2.07
N GLY A 84 -7.49 3.31 -1.41
CA GLY A 84 -7.33 2.01 -0.77
C GLY A 84 -6.22 2.01 0.27
N ILE A 85 -6.32 1.05 1.18
CA ILE A 85 -5.24 0.69 2.10
C ILE A 85 -4.90 -0.78 1.94
N ALA A 86 -3.64 -1.12 2.13
CA ALA A 86 -3.18 -2.50 2.00
C ALA A 86 -2.15 -2.89 3.05
N LEU A 87 -2.17 -4.16 3.42
CA LEU A 87 -1.05 -4.83 4.08
C LEU A 87 -0.29 -5.59 3.00
N VAL A 88 0.98 -5.27 2.82
CA VAL A 88 1.81 -5.87 1.78
C VAL A 88 2.97 -6.63 2.42
N ASP A 89 3.24 -7.83 1.91
CA ASP A 89 4.46 -8.57 2.26
C ASP A 89 5.65 -7.98 1.50
N LEU A 90 6.61 -7.41 2.22
CA LEU A 90 7.82 -6.81 1.66
C LEU A 90 8.74 -7.80 0.94
N GLN A 91 8.60 -9.12 1.15
CA GLN A 91 9.42 -10.10 0.43
C GLN A 91 8.89 -10.37 -0.97
N THR A 92 7.58 -10.56 -1.09
CA THR A 92 6.91 -10.86 -2.36
C THR A 92 6.44 -9.60 -3.07
N MET A 93 6.36 -8.49 -2.35
CA MET A 93 5.72 -7.23 -2.75
C MET A 93 4.23 -7.40 -3.09
N GLN A 94 3.61 -8.47 -2.62
CA GLN A 94 2.19 -8.74 -2.89
C GLN A 94 1.31 -8.28 -1.74
N PRO A 95 0.15 -7.69 -2.04
CA PRO A 95 -0.85 -7.39 -1.03
C PRO A 95 -1.38 -8.68 -0.41
N ILE A 96 -1.32 -8.74 0.92
CA ILE A 96 -1.92 -9.79 1.73
C ILE A 96 -3.40 -9.46 1.92
N TRP A 97 -3.72 -8.19 2.17
CA TRP A 97 -5.07 -7.65 2.35
C TRP A 97 -5.16 -6.29 1.69
N GLU A 98 -6.25 -6.02 0.98
CA GLU A 98 -6.57 -4.70 0.44
C GLU A 98 -8.01 -4.34 0.81
N VAL A 99 -8.22 -3.08 1.19
CA VAL A 99 -9.55 -2.55 1.49
C VAL A 99 -9.75 -1.27 0.68
N PRO A 100 -10.79 -1.19 -0.17
CA PRO A 100 -11.12 0.04 -0.88
C PRO A 100 -11.66 1.09 0.09
N ILE A 101 -11.22 2.33 -0.09
CA ILE A 101 -11.63 3.50 0.69
C ILE A 101 -12.18 4.55 -0.28
N SER A 102 -13.50 4.74 -0.24
CA SER A 102 -14.21 5.69 -1.12
C SER A 102 -14.27 7.12 -0.57
N MET A 103 -13.67 7.38 0.60
CA MET A 103 -13.66 8.70 1.21
C MET A 103 -12.76 9.67 0.45
N THR A 104 -13.17 10.94 0.39
CA THR A 104 -12.40 12.04 -0.21
C THR A 104 -12.22 13.18 0.77
N SER A 105 -11.19 13.99 0.54
CA SER A 105 -11.02 15.30 1.18
C SER A 105 -12.11 16.27 0.73
N GLU A 106 -12.19 17.42 1.41
CA GLU A 106 -13.04 18.53 0.99
C GLU A 106 -12.71 19.05 -0.42
N LEU A 107 -11.47 18.87 -0.89
CA LEU A 107 -11.05 19.24 -2.25
C LEU A 107 -11.32 18.14 -3.29
N GLY A 108 -11.90 17.01 -2.88
CA GLY A 108 -12.29 15.90 -3.77
C GLY A 108 -11.19 14.87 -4.03
N THR A 109 -10.06 14.96 -3.32
CA THR A 109 -8.94 14.02 -3.45
C THR A 109 -9.21 12.76 -2.60
N PRO A 110 -9.01 11.52 -3.08
CA PRO A 110 -9.12 10.34 -2.23
C PRO A 110 -8.28 10.47 -0.95
N VAL A 111 -8.85 10.14 0.20
CA VAL A 111 -8.16 10.37 1.50
C VAL A 111 -6.90 9.52 1.66
N THR A 112 -6.75 8.45 0.90
CA THR A 112 -5.56 7.59 0.89
C THR A 112 -4.53 8.03 -0.16
N GLN A 113 -4.76 9.18 -0.82
CA GLN A 113 -3.74 9.82 -1.62
C GLN A 113 -2.61 10.28 -0.68
N ASN A 114 -1.40 9.86 -1.01
CA ASN A 114 -0.21 10.01 -0.19
C ASN A 114 0.08 11.50 0.15
N PRO A 115 0.49 11.84 1.40
CA PRO A 115 0.99 10.92 2.43
C PRO A 115 0.00 10.32 3.43
N ILE A 116 0.36 9.11 3.89
CA ILE A 116 -0.35 8.31 4.91
C ILE A 116 0.62 7.77 5.97
N ASP A 117 0.20 7.72 7.23
CA ASP A 117 0.90 7.02 8.31
C ASP A 117 -0.09 6.28 9.22
N ILE A 118 0.40 5.31 10.00
CA ILE A 118 -0.41 4.52 10.92
C ILE A 118 0.30 4.32 12.26
N ALA A 119 -0.40 4.44 13.37
CA ALA A 119 0.17 4.17 14.69
C ALA A 119 -0.83 3.45 15.58
N VAL A 120 -0.30 2.79 16.61
CA VAL A 120 -1.10 2.36 17.74
C VAL A 120 -1.03 3.46 18.79
N VAL A 121 -2.15 4.11 19.07
CA VAL A 121 -2.27 5.16 20.09
C VAL A 121 -3.33 4.72 21.09
N ASP A 122 -2.98 4.66 22.37
CA ASP A 122 -3.87 4.23 23.45
C ASP A 122 -4.54 2.86 23.22
N GLY A 123 -3.79 1.94 22.63
CA GLY A 123 -4.27 0.58 22.31
C GLY A 123 -5.16 0.50 21.06
N LYS A 124 -5.36 1.60 20.34
CA LYS A 124 -6.19 1.65 19.14
C LYS A 124 -5.38 1.93 17.90
N LEU A 125 -5.85 1.39 16.78
CA LEU A 125 -5.28 1.70 15.47
C LEU A 125 -5.72 3.09 15.04
N ARG A 126 -4.75 3.94 14.73
CA ARG A 126 -4.98 5.30 14.23
C ARG A 126 -4.24 5.50 12.91
N ILE A 127 -4.97 5.99 11.90
CA ILE A 127 -4.48 6.27 10.56
C ILE A 127 -4.49 7.78 10.37
N TYR A 128 -3.41 8.32 9.83
CA TYR A 128 -3.19 9.74 9.55
C TYR A 128 -3.06 9.92 8.05
N CYS A 129 -3.84 10.82 7.46
CA CYS A 129 -3.81 11.08 6.02
C CYS A 129 -3.74 12.58 5.72
N LEU A 130 -2.90 13.00 4.75
CA LEU A 130 -2.87 14.36 4.21
C LEU A 130 -3.02 14.30 2.67
N PRO A 131 -4.24 14.13 2.14
CA PRO A 131 -4.44 13.79 0.73
C PRO A 131 -4.16 14.93 -0.25
N ASP A 132 -4.37 16.18 0.16
CA ASP A 132 -4.33 17.32 -0.76
C ASP A 132 -2.92 17.89 -0.96
N GLN A 133 -2.69 18.49 -2.13
CA GLN A 133 -1.43 19.15 -2.46
C GLN A 133 -1.38 20.59 -1.92
N HIS A 134 -0.18 21.02 -1.49
CA HIS A 134 0.14 22.34 -0.94
C HIS A 134 -0.55 22.68 0.39
N ASN A 135 -1.88 22.82 0.38
CA ASN A 135 -2.69 23.09 1.55
C ASN A 135 -3.58 21.87 1.80
N SER A 136 -3.32 21.16 2.90
CA SER A 136 -3.97 19.89 3.20
C SER A 136 -4.50 19.85 4.62
N THR A 137 -5.64 19.20 4.80
CA THR A 137 -6.19 18.88 6.12
C THR A 137 -5.65 17.52 6.56
N LEU A 138 -5.14 17.45 7.79
CA LEU A 138 -4.79 16.15 8.39
C LEU A 138 -6.09 15.45 8.83
N TYR A 139 -6.41 14.35 8.17
CA TYR A 139 -7.49 13.45 8.57
C TYR A 139 -6.94 12.38 9.51
N VAL A 140 -7.65 12.16 10.61
CA VAL A 140 -7.30 11.14 11.61
C VAL A 140 -8.47 10.18 11.75
N TYR A 141 -8.25 8.93 11.39
CA TYR A 141 -9.21 7.84 11.54
C TYR A 141 -8.76 6.92 12.66
N GLU A 142 -9.67 6.54 13.53
CA GLU A 142 -9.40 5.62 14.64
C GLU A 142 -10.39 4.46 14.60
N ALA A 143 -9.90 3.25 14.85
CA ALA A 143 -10.77 2.09 15.01
C ALA A 143 -11.60 2.23 16.31
N ALA A 144 -12.90 1.94 16.22
CA ALA A 144 -13.83 1.99 17.34
C ALA A 144 -13.56 0.89 18.37
#